data_AF-A0A940AJ42-F1
#
_entry.id   AF-A0A940AJ42-F1
#
_cell.length_a   1.000
_cell.length_b   1.000
_cell.length_c   1.000
_cell.angle_alpha   90.00
_cell.angle_beta   90.00
_cell.angle_gamma   90.00
#
_symmetry.space_group_name_H-M   'P 1'
#
loop_
_entity.id
_entity.type
_entity.pdbx_description
1 polymer ?
#
loop_
_entity_poly.entity_id
_entity_poly.type
_entity_poly.pdbx_seq_one_letter_code
_entity_poly.pdbx_strand_id
1 'polypeptide(L)'
;KAAYTELRKFLVRDGYILLQSEVFMRITNNRKGAEKHLNRIKHYIPDTGTVRILRLTEKQFCNIGLYQAERDYQEEIVGVNDYISL
;
A
#
# COMPACT_ATOMS: atom_id res chain seq x y z
N LYS A 1 7.72 12.67 -14.08
CA LYS A 1 6.84 13.37 -13.09
C LYS A 1 5.36 13.09 -13.32
N ALA A 2 4.81 13.24 -14.53
CA ALA A 2 3.39 13.01 -14.80
C ALA A 2 2.94 11.56 -14.52
N ALA A 3 3.67 10.55 -15.01
CA ALA A 3 3.28 9.15 -14.85
C ALA A 3 3.20 8.69 -13.38
N TYR A 4 4.15 9.10 -12.54
CA TYR A 4 4.07 8.88 -11.08
C TYR A 4 2.84 9.53 -10.46
N THR A 5 2.54 10.76 -10.87
CA THR A 5 1.37 11.51 -10.36
C THR A 5 0.07 10.79 -10.71
N GLU A 6 -0.03 10.23 -11.92
CA GLU A 6 -1.20 9.46 -12.34
C GLU A 6 -1.32 8.13 -11.59
N LEU A 7 -0.21 7.40 -11.39
CA LEU A 7 -0.19 6.20 -10.56
C LEU A 7 -0.65 6.51 -9.12
N ARG A 8 -0.11 7.57 -8.51
CA ARG A 8 -0.48 8.00 -7.15
C ARG A 8 -1.97 8.34 -7.06
N LYS A 9 -2.51 9.11 -8.01
CA LYS A 9 -3.95 9.43 -8.07
C LYS A 9 -4.79 8.17 -8.20
N PHE A 10 -4.37 7.22 -9.05
CA PHE A 10 -5.03 5.94 -9.19
C PHE A 10 -5.04 5.15 -7.88
N LEU A 11 -3.89 5.03 -7.20
CA LEU A 11 -3.75 4.29 -5.94
C LEU A 11 -4.71 4.83 -4.88
N VAL A 12 -4.72 6.16 -4.67
CA VAL A 12 -5.63 6.81 -3.72
C VAL A 12 -7.10 6.54 -4.09
N ARG A 13 -7.45 6.69 -5.37
CA ARG A 13 -8.84 6.47 -5.86
C ARG A 13 -9.30 5.01 -5.75
N ASP A 14 -8.41 4.06 -5.99
CA ASP A 14 -8.70 2.62 -5.88
C ASP A 14 -8.67 2.13 -4.42
N GLY A 15 -8.40 3.03 -3.47
CA GLY A 15 -8.47 2.80 -2.02
C GLY A 15 -7.21 2.19 -1.44
N TYR A 16 -6.04 2.52 -1.98
CA TYR A 16 -4.77 2.28 -1.33
C TYR A 16 -4.51 3.34 -0.26
N ILE A 17 -3.92 2.90 0.83
CA ILE A 17 -3.50 3.73 1.96
C ILE A 17 -2.00 3.96 1.81
N LEU A 18 -1.55 5.20 2.01
CA LEU A 18 -0.13 5.51 2.12
C LEU A 18 0.37 4.93 3.45
N LEU A 19 1.35 4.03 3.38
CA LEU A 19 1.99 3.43 4.56
C LEU A 19 3.24 4.22 4.95
N GLN A 20 4.05 4.59 3.94
CA GLN A 20 5.24 5.44 4.07
C GLN A 20 5.44 6.19 2.75
N SER A 21 6.42 7.10 2.69
CA SER A 21 6.80 7.78 1.45
C SER A 21 7.00 6.78 0.30
N GLU A 22 6.27 6.96 -0.81
CA GLU A 22 6.27 6.08 -1.99
C GLU A 22 5.76 4.64 -1.76
N VAL A 23 5.31 4.27 -0.56
CA VAL A 23 4.85 2.92 -0.22
C VAL A 23 3.35 2.94 0.06
N PHE A 24 2.60 2.16 -0.71
CA PHE A 24 1.15 2.07 -0.61
C PHE A 24 0.71 0.64 -0.29
N MET A 25 -0.32 0.51 0.54
CA MET A 25 -0.91 -0.77 0.90
C MET A 25 -2.42 -0.79 0.66
N ARG A 26 -2.97 -1.99 0.45
CA ARG A 26 -4.42 -2.20 0.36
C ARG A 26 -4.80 -3.52 1.00
N ILE A 27 -5.75 -3.46 1.92
CA ILE A 27 -6.35 -4.64 2.54
C ILE A 27 -7.37 -5.22 1.56
N THR A 28 -7.33 -6.53 1.35
CA THR A 28 -8.27 -7.23 0.47
C THR A 28 -8.81 -8.47 1.15
N ASN A 29 -10.10 -8.74 0.99
CA ASN A 29 -10.79 -9.83 1.70
C ASN A 29 -10.36 -11.22 1.22
N ASN A 30 -9.87 -11.35 -0.02
CA ASN A 30 -9.47 -12.64 -0.58
C ASN A 30 -8.52 -12.49 -1.78
N ARG A 31 -7.96 -13.63 -2.20
CA ARG A 31 -7.01 -13.71 -3.32
C ARG A 31 -7.56 -13.16 -4.64
N LYS A 32 -8.84 -13.40 -4.95
CA LYS A 32 -9.48 -12.90 -6.18
C LYS A 32 -9.60 -11.37 -6.16
N GLY A 33 -9.92 -10.79 -5.00
CA GLY A 33 -9.93 -9.35 -4.79
C GLY A 33 -8.54 -8.75 -5.04
N ALA A 34 -7.50 -9.33 -4.45
CA ALA A 34 -6.12 -8.90 -4.68
C ALA A 34 -5.73 -8.96 -6.18
N GLU A 35 -6.06 -10.05 -6.87
CA GLU A 35 -5.75 -10.21 -8.30
C GLU A 35 -6.48 -9.20 -9.19
N LYS A 36 -7.74 -8.88 -8.87
CA LYS A 36 -8.51 -7.84 -9.56
C LYS A 36 -7.83 -6.48 -9.47
N HIS A 37 -7.39 -6.08 -8.27
CA HIS A 37 -6.70 -4.81 -8.06
C HIS A 37 -5.30 -4.79 -8.68
N LEU A 38 -4.58 -5.92 -8.61
CA LEU A 38 -3.28 -6.09 -9.28
C LEU A 38 -3.40 -5.87 -10.80
N ASN A 39 -4.43 -6.43 -11.43
CA ASN A 39 -4.65 -6.24 -12.87
C ASN A 39 -5.00 -4.79 -13.24
N ARG A 40 -5.65 -4.04 -12.35
CA ARG A 40 -5.90 -2.60 -12.57
C ARG A 40 -4.60 -1.81 -12.52
N ILE A 41 -3.74 -2.04 -11.53
CA ILE A 41 -2.45 -1.35 -11.39
C ILE A 41 -1.61 -1.42 -12.66
N LYS A 42 -1.60 -2.57 -13.35
CA LYS A 42 -0.79 -2.76 -14.57
C LYS A 42 -1.02 -1.70 -15.65
N HIS A 43 -2.21 -1.11 -15.71
CA HIS A 43 -2.55 -0.05 -16.68
C HIS A 43 -2.00 1.34 -16.31
N TYR A 44 -1.51 1.48 -15.07
CA TYR A 44 -0.99 2.74 -14.52
C TYR A 44 0.51 2.64 -14.18
N ILE A 45 1.17 1.50 -14.47
CA ILE A 45 2.61 1.35 -14.27
C ILE A 45 3.33 2.26 -15.27
N PRO A 46 4.26 3.13 -14.82
CA PRO A 46 5.04 3.97 -15.71
C PRO A 46 5.99 3.14 -16.57
N ASP A 47 6.19 3.53 -17.83
CA ASP A 47 7.14 2.88 -18.76
C ASP A 47 8.60 2.95 -18.27
N THR A 48 8.89 3.92 -17.39
CA THR A 48 10.20 4.13 -16.78
C THR A 48 10.13 3.95 -15.27
N GLY A 49 11.14 3.29 -14.70
CA GLY A 49 11.24 3.04 -13.26
C GLY A 49 10.87 1.61 -12.90
N THR A 50 10.67 1.35 -11.61
CA THR A 50 10.35 0.00 -11.13
C THR A 50 9.27 0.08 -10.08
N VAL A 51 8.15 -0.60 -10.33
CA VAL A 51 7.07 -0.80 -9.36
C VAL A 51 7.15 -2.24 -8.88
N ARG A 52 7.35 -2.44 -7.57
CA ARG A 52 7.31 -3.77 -6.94
C ARG A 52 5.99 -3.94 -6.21
N ILE A 53 5.39 -5.12 -6.34
CA ILE A 53 4.11 -5.43 -5.70
C ILE A 53 4.29 -6.69 -4.86
N LEU A 54 3.93 -6.60 -3.59
CA LEU A 54 3.95 -7.70 -2.63
C LEU A 54 2.52 -8.01 -2.20
N ARG A 55 2.18 -9.31 -2.19
CA ARG A 55 0.93 -9.80 -1.62
C ARG A 55 1.27 -10.53 -0.34
N LEU A 56 0.79 -10.00 0.77
CA LEU A 56 1.01 -10.53 2.11
C LEU A 56 -0.31 -11.06 2.68
N THR A 57 -0.23 -12.10 3.49
CA THR A 57 -1.32 -12.44 4.41
C THR A 57 -1.26 -11.51 5.62
N GLU A 58 -2.38 -11.39 6.33
CA GLU A 58 -2.45 -10.62 7.56
C GLU A 58 -1.38 -11.05 8.59
N LYS A 59 -1.24 -12.36 8.80
CA LYS A 59 -0.19 -12.91 9.68
C LYS A 59 1.23 -12.52 9.25
N GLN A 60 1.49 -12.45 7.93
CA GLN A 60 2.79 -12.01 7.43
C GLN A 60 3.00 -10.52 7.65
N PHE A 61 1.97 -9.70 7.48
CA PHE A 61 2.04 -8.27 7.72
C PHE A 61 2.24 -7.96 9.20
N CYS A 62 1.51 -8.61 10.11
CA CYS A 62 1.67 -8.43 11.56
C CYS A 62 3.06 -8.84 12.07
N ASN A 63 3.79 -9.66 11.29
CA ASN A 63 5.16 -10.06 11.60
C ASN A 63 6.23 -9.13 10.98
N ILE A 64 5.82 -8.03 10.33
CA ILE A 64 6.75 -7.01 9.85
C ILE A 64 7.24 -6.19 11.06
N GLY A 65 8.55 -6.20 11.28
CA GLY A 65 9.18 -5.33 12.26
C GLY A 65 9.34 -3.91 11.73
N LEU A 66 8.96 -2.92 12.54
CA LEU A 66 9.16 -1.50 12.26
C LEU A 66 10.32 -0.98 13.11
N TYR A 67 11.34 -0.42 12.46
CA TYR A 67 12.50 0.18 13.11
C TYR A 67 12.65 1.62 12.62
N GLN A 68 12.37 2.58 13.49
CA GLN A 68 12.41 4.00 13.16
C GLN A 68 12.87 4.83 14.36
N ALA A 69 13.51 5.97 14.06
CA ALA A 69 13.99 6.90 15.08
C ALA A 69 12.86 7.78 15.64
N GLU A 70 11.90 8.16 14.79
CA GLU A 70 10.77 9.03 15.12
C GLU A 70 9.48 8.42 14.55
N ARG A 71 8.33 8.75 15.14
CA ARG A 71 7.02 8.29 14.66
C ARG A 71 6.54 9.13 13.49
N ASP A 72 5.95 8.49 12.49
CA ASP A 72 5.28 9.21 11.42
C ASP A 72 3.92 9.74 11.93
N TYR A 73 3.48 10.89 11.42
CA TYR A 73 2.24 11.57 11.81
C TYR A 73 1.01 10.67 11.65
N GLN A 74 1.00 9.81 10.63
CA GLN A 74 -0.08 8.83 10.45
C GLN A 74 -0.13 7.78 11.58
N GLU A 75 1.01 7.35 12.09
CA GLU A 75 1.09 6.38 13.18
C GLU A 75 0.73 7.00 14.53
N GLU A 76 1.03 8.29 14.71
CA GLU A 76 0.59 9.05 15.89
C GLU A 76 -0.93 9.19 15.96
N ILE A 77 -1.59 9.39 14.81
CA ILE A 77 -3.05 9.61 14.75
C ILE A 77 -3.83 8.31 14.74
N VAL A 78 -3.41 7.34 13.94
CA VAL A 78 -4.17 6.10 13.75
C VAL A 78 -3.86 5.11 14.88
N GLY A 79 -2.74 5.25 15.58
CA GLY A 79 -2.32 4.28 16.59
C GLY A 79 -1.91 2.95 15.95
N VAL A 80 -0.94 2.27 16.57
CA VAL A 80 -0.36 1.03 16.02
C VAL A 80 -1.40 -0.11 15.92
N ASN A 81 -2.49 -0.03 16.68
CA ASN A 81 -3.50 -1.09 16.78
C ASN A 81 -4.62 -1.04 15.72
N ASP A 82 -4.80 0.06 14.98
CA ASP A 82 -5.99 0.22 14.12
C ASP A 82 -5.76 -0.07 12.64
N TYR A 83 -4.50 -0.29 12.21
CA TYR A 83 -4.24 -0.69 10.81
C TYR A 83 -4.65 -2.15 10.52
N ILE A 84 -4.61 -3.01 11.54
CA ILE A 84 -5.16 -4.36 11.54
C ILE A 84 -5.73 -4.64 12.93
N SER A 85 -6.98 -4.23 13.13
CA SER A 85 -7.84 -4.81 14.15
C SER A 85 -8.71 -5.86 13.47
N LEU A 86 -8.33 -7.13 13.61
CA LEU A 86 -9.27 -8.26 13.63
C LEU A 86 -9.55 -8.65 15.07
#